data_AF-A0A4P6ERJ4-F1
#
_entry.id   AF-A0A4P6ERJ4-F1
#
_cell.length_a   1.000
_cell.length_b   1.000
_cell.length_c   1.000
_cell.angle_alpha   90.00
_cell.angle_beta   90.00
_cell.angle_gamma   90.00
#
_symmetry.space_group_name_H-M   'P 1'
#
loop_
_entity.id
_entity.type
_entity.pdbx_description
1 polymer ?
#
loop_
_entity_poly.entity_id
_entity_poly.type
_entity_poly.pdbx_seq_one_letter_code
_entity_poly.pdbx_strand_id
1 'polypeptide(L)' 'MRIRAATANDIISISEVHVDSWRTTYKGIVPDPFLANLNIEQRKRYWDYFFEQKQPEDPVWVAETDDGQIVGFANGGKSR' A
#
# COMPACT_ATOMS: atom_id res chain seq x y z
N MET A 1 -15.68 -8.63 -6.55
CA MET A 1 -14.27 -8.22 -6.37
C MET A 1 -13.70 -7.80 -7.71
N ARG A 2 -13.02 -6.64 -7.78
CA ARG A 2 -12.45 -6.08 -9.02
C ARG A 2 -11.03 -5.54 -8.81
N ILE A 3 -10.21 -5.59 -9.86
CA ILE A 3 -8.90 -4.93 -9.91
C ILE A 3 -9.03 -3.65 -10.73
N ARG A 4 -8.54 -2.53 -10.20
CA ARG A 4 -8.56 -1.23 -10.91
C ARG A 4 -7.33 -0.39 -10.60
N ALA A 5 -7.10 0.62 -11.44
CA ALA A 5 -6.08 1.62 -11.18
C ALA A 5 -6.40 2.35 -9.86
N ALA A 6 -5.35 2.56 -9.06
CA ALA A 6 -5.46 3.29 -7.82
C ALA A 6 -5.53 4.80 -8.07
N THR A 7 -6.25 5.49 -7.20
CA THR A 7 -6.40 6.95 -7.18
C THR A 7 -5.84 7.51 -5.88
N ALA A 8 -5.69 8.83 -5.80
CA ALA A 8 -5.24 9.48 -4.56
C ALA A 8 -6.19 9.22 -3.37
N ASN A 9 -7.47 8.96 -3.63
CA ASN A 9 -8.44 8.62 -2.59
C ASN A 9 -8.19 7.25 -1.95
N ASP A 10 -7.44 6.36 -2.63
CA ASP A 10 -7.13 5.01 -2.12
C ASP A 10 -5.90 4.99 -1.22
N ILE A 11 -5.15 6.10 -1.12
CA ILE A 11 -3.84 6.15 -0.44
C ILE A 11 -3.91 5.70 1.02
N ILE A 12 -4.96 6.12 1.74
CA ILE A 12 -5.13 5.73 3.14
C ILE A 12 -5.32 4.22 3.26
N SER A 13 -6.22 3.63 2.46
CA SER A 13 -6.52 2.20 2.48
C SER A 13 -5.33 1.36 2.02
N ILE A 14 -4.56 1.83 1.02
CA ILE A 14 -3.30 1.21 0.61
C ILE A 14 -2.30 1.20 1.77
N SER A 15 -2.23 2.28 2.54
CA SER A 15 -1.31 2.41 3.67
C SER A 15 -1.65 1.47 4.81
N GLU A 16 -2.94 1.30 5.10
CA GLU A 16 -3.46 0.33 6.06
C GLU A 16 -3.12 -1.10 5.64
N VAL A 17 -3.50 -1.49 4.41
CA VAL A 17 -3.21 -2.82 3.85
C VAL A 17 -1.71 -3.11 3.88
N HIS A 18 -0.86 -2.14 3.54
CA HIS A 18 0.60 -2.29 3.58
C HIS A 18 1.09 -2.58 5.01
N VAL A 19 0.69 -1.77 5.99
CA VAL A 19 1.16 -1.91 7.39
C VAL A 19 0.68 -3.23 7.99
N ASP A 20 -0.59 -3.59 7.80
CA ASP A 20 -1.16 -4.81 8.37
C ASP A 20 -0.57 -6.07 7.72
N SER A 21 -0.35 -6.04 6.41
CA SER A 21 0.33 -7.13 5.70
C SER A 21 1.75 -7.33 6.20
N TRP A 22 2.50 -6.25 6.47
CA TRP A 22 3.86 -6.36 7.01
C TRP A 22 3.90 -6.92 8.42
N ARG A 23 3.02 -6.42 9.31
CA ARG A 23 2.95 -6.88 10.71
C ARG A 23 2.64 -8.37 10.82
N THR A 24 1.82 -8.89 9.91
CA THR A 24 1.41 -10.30 9.90
C THR A 24 2.43 -11.18 9.19
N THR A 25 2.89 -10.78 8.00
CA THR A 25 3.73 -11.62 7.13
C THR A 25 5.15 -11.75 7.66
N TYR A 26 5.72 -10.70 8.25
CA TYR A 26 7.12 -10.69 8.70
C TYR A 26 7.30 -11.00 10.19
N LYS A 27 6.23 -11.36 10.90
CA LYS A 27 6.32 -11.78 12.30
C LYS A 27 7.25 -12.98 12.45
N GLY A 28 8.20 -12.90 13.38
CA GLY A 28 9.22 -13.95 13.58
C GLY A 28 10.37 -13.92 12.57
N ILE A 29 10.34 -13.02 11.58
CA ILE A 29 11.43 -12.78 10.62
C ILE A 29 12.08 -11.42 10.92
N VAL A 30 11.25 -10.39 11.12
CA VAL A 30 11.66 -9.03 11.48
C VAL A 30 11.39 -8.80 12.97
N PRO A 31 12.23 -8.07 13.71
CA PRO A 31 12.04 -7.84 15.14
C PRO A 31 10.68 -7.22 15.47
N ASP A 32 9.98 -7.78 16.45
CA ASP A 32 8.66 -7.31 16.89
C ASP A 32 8.61 -5.81 17.21
N PRO A 33 9.61 -5.19 17.88
CA PRO A 33 9.59 -3.74 18.12
C PRO A 33 9.60 -2.92 16.83
N PHE A 34 10.22 -3.42 15.75
CA PHE A 34 10.20 -2.76 14.47
C PHE A 34 8.82 -2.86 13.82
N LEU A 35 8.20 -4.04 13.83
CA LEU A 35 6.85 -4.25 13.28
C LEU A 35 5.78 -3.47 14.06
N ALA A 36 5.91 -3.39 15.38
CA ALA A 36 5.03 -2.60 16.25
C ALA A 36 5.12 -1.09 15.96
N ASN A 37 6.30 -0.61 15.56
CA ASN A 37 6.53 0.79 15.21
C ASN A 37 6.10 1.16 13.78
N LEU A 38 5.67 0.20 12.95
CA LEU A 38 5.06 0.52 11.66
C LEU A 38 3.82 1.40 11.88
N ASN A 39 3.78 2.53 11.19
CA ASN A 39 2.78 3.58 11.41
C ASN A 39 2.07 3.92 10.10
N ILE A 40 0.73 3.91 10.13
CA ILE A 40 -0.13 4.17 8.97
C ILE A 40 0.08 5.60 8.45
N GLU A 41 0.15 6.61 9.31
CA GLU A 41 0.38 8.01 8.89
C GLU A 41 1.74 8.21 8.22
N GLN A 42 2.79 7.56 8.72
CA GLN A 42 4.10 7.58 8.05
C GLN A 42 4.02 6.91 6.69
N ARG A 43 3.32 5.78 6.58
CA ARG A 43 3.13 5.06 5.32
C ARG A 43 2.27 5.85 4.34
N LYS A 44 1.24 6.55 4.82
CA LYS A 44 0.39 7.45 4.06
C LYS A 44 1.21 8.57 3.45
N ARG A 45 2.05 9.26 4.22
CA ARG A 45 2.95 10.30 3.69
C ARG A 45 3.88 9.79 2.59
N TYR A 46 4.39 8.57 2.75
CA TYR A 46 5.19 7.93 1.69
C TYR A 46 4.38 7.74 0.40
N TRP A 47 3.15 7.24 0.52
CA TRP A 47 2.27 7.04 -0.63
C TRP A 47 1.75 8.34 -1.24
N ASP A 48 1.46 9.37 -0.43
CA ASP A 48 1.13 10.72 -0.90
C ASP A 48 2.27 11.23 -1.80
N TYR A 49 3.50 11.21 -1.28
CA TYR A 49 4.68 11.61 -2.05
C TYR A 49 4.88 10.77 -3.31
N PHE A 50 4.69 9.44 -3.21
CA PHE A 50 4.76 8.57 -4.39
C PHE A 50 3.72 8.96 -5.45
N PHE A 51 2.46 9.20 -5.07
CA PHE A 51 1.40 9.58 -6.00
C PHE A 51 1.59 10.98 -6.60
N GLU A 52 2.23 11.90 -5.88
CA GLU A 52 2.62 13.21 -6.40
C GLU A 52 3.73 13.14 -7.46
N GLN A 53 4.68 12.22 -7.28
CA GLN A 53 5.86 12.11 -8.13
C GLN A 53 5.78 11.03 -9.22
N LYS A 54 4.81 10.10 -9.12
CA LYS A 54 4.73 8.94 -10.01
C LYS A 54 4.54 9.36 -11.48
N GLN A 55 5.19 8.63 -12.36
CA GLN A 55 5.02 8.79 -13.80
C GLN A 55 3.96 7.81 -14.33
N PRO A 56 3.47 7.98 -15.57
CA PRO A 56 2.54 7.02 -16.17
C PRO A 56 3.07 5.58 -16.20
N GLU A 57 4.40 5.39 -16.27
CA GLU A 57 5.05 4.08 -16.21
C GLU A 57 5.19 3.47 -14.80
N ASP A 58 4.74 4.15 -13.74
CA ASP A 58 4.76 3.67 -12.36
C ASP A 58 3.33 3.27 -11.93
N PRO A 59 2.76 2.19 -12.48
CA PRO A 59 1.37 1.84 -12.23
C PRO A 59 1.17 1.42 -10.78
N VAL A 60 0.03 1.80 -10.21
CA VAL A 60 -0.48 1.31 -8.94
C VAL A 60 -1.88 0.77 -9.17
N TRP A 61 -2.10 -0.46 -8.75
CA TRP A 61 -3.36 -1.17 -8.84
C TRP A 61 -3.86 -1.51 -7.45
N VAL A 62 -5.17 -1.55 -7.29
CA VAL A 62 -5.83 -2.01 -6.06
C VAL A 62 -6.80 -3.15 -6.36
N ALA A 63 -6.93 -4.05 -5.40
CA ALA A 63 -8.01 -5.02 -5.33
C ALA A 63 -9.11 -4.47 -4.42
N GLU A 64 -10.30 -4.32 -4.98
CA GLU A 64 -11.48 -3.77 -4.32
C GLU A 64 -12.57 -4.84 -4.22
N THR A 65 -13.16 -4.98 -3.04
CA THR A 65 -14.32 -5.83 -2.79
C THR A 65 -15.61 -5.20 -3.34
N ASP A 66 -16.72 -5.94 -3.35
CA ASP A 66 -17.97 -5.44 -3.94
C ASP A 66 -18.65 -4.34 -3.10
N ASP A 67 -18.28 -4.22 -1.83
CA ASP A 67 -18.66 -3.14 -0.90
C ASP A 67 -17.69 -1.94 -0.93
N GLY A 68 -16.67 -1.96 -1.80
CA GLY A 68 -15.77 -0.83 -2.03
C GLY A 68 -14.52 -0.79 -1.13
N GLN A 69 -14.27 -1.82 -0.33
CA GLN A 69 -13.08 -1.89 0.52
C GLN A 69 -11.84 -2.27 -0.31
N ILE A 70 -10.72 -1.57 -0.07
CA ILE A 70 -9.42 -1.96 -0.63
C ILE A 70 -8.80 -3.03 0.25
N VAL A 71 -8.52 -4.19 -0.34
CA VAL A 71 -7.98 -5.37 0.38
C VAL A 71 -6.60 -5.79 -0.12
N GLY A 72 -6.09 -5.12 -1.16
CA GLY A 72 -4.81 -5.44 -1.76
C GLY A 72 -4.35 -4.31 -2.67
N PHE A 73 -3.04 -4.22 -2.88
CA PHE A 73 -2.47 -3.33 -3.88
C PHE A 73 -1.23 -3.96 -4.51
N ALA A 74 -0.87 -3.46 -5.68
CA ALA A 74 0.38 -3.76 -6.35
C ALA A 74 0.89 -2.49 -7.04
N ASN A 75 2.16 -2.16 -6.83
CA ASN A 75 2.85 -1.14 -7.60
C ASN A 75 3.98 -1.77 -8.41
N GLY A 76 4.26 -1.19 -9.57
CA GLY A 76 5.34 -1.62 -10.45
C GLY A 76 5.97 -0.46 -11.17
N GLY A 77 6.91 -0.77 -12.05
CA GLY A 77 7.59 0.21 -12.89
C GLY A 77 8.63 -0.47 -13.76
N LYS A 78 9.33 0.33 -14.59
CA LYS A 78 10.45 -0.18 -15.38
C LYS A 78 11.46 -0.86 -14.46
N SER A 79 11.90 -2.06 -14.81
CA SER A 79 13.00 -2.74 -14.12
C SER A 79 14.21 -1.81 -14.02
N ARG A 80 14.90 -1.86 -12.88
CA ARG A 80 16.18 -1.19 -12.67
C ARG A 80 17.28 -2.23 -12.74
#